data_AF-A0A954K4V5-F1
#
_entry.id   AF-A0A954K4V5-F1
#
_cell.length_a   1.000
_cell.length_b   1.000
_cell.length_c   1.000
_cell.angle_alpha   90.00
_cell.angle_beta   90.00
_cell.angle_gamma   90.00
#
_symmetry.space_group_name_H-M   'P 1'
#
loop_
_entity.id
_entity.type
_entity.pdbx_description
1 polymer ?
#
loop_
_entity_poly.entity_id
_entity_poly.type
_entity_poly.pdbx_seq_one_letter_code
_entity_poly.pdbx_strand_id
1 'polypeptide(L)'
;DLIGLNPTPQEIREFLEVSKTNPRAYEEVVDRLLKHPAYGERWGRHWMDVWRYSDWAGYKEALRVSQRHIWHWRDWIIESLNADKGYDQMVVEMLAADEVKPDDWDTLRATGFLARNYHAVRDQWMDDVVKHTSQAFLGITVGCAKCHDHMYDPIKQQEYYKMRAIFETYHVRTDRVEGVLDIAQNGIPRAYDNSLTANTWFFEKGDERRPVKDKSIPPGVPKFLGGAYEVQPVSLPLVASQPAQRDFVKQDFLAQMRGVMEQAKLPEQRLAAESALAVLEAQFAIEEMEAAGDKKSEAWQTAAKNLVKLQRESALKEAQWKLTSAVEKQEQAKQALAKAEKDKKQATITKAKQQLKKADQEHKAAETGLKKVEAAAQAEITTKYTPRKQPTYPKQSSGRRLAFARWLTEKNNPLTARVAMNHIWLRHFGQPIVPTVNEFGGNGREPTHPALLDWLAAELMQRDWSMKEMHRLIVTSATYRLAGTGPRENLQIDPDNLYLWKKSARRMEGEIVRDNLLSIPGRLDPQLGGPDISHEQAQDSLRKSIYLRHAHEKLVEFVQIFDGPSVSECYMRETSVQPHQALALANSKLSYLASEALTAKIEQQTTGDVDAFIDE
;
A
#
# COMPACT_ATOMS: atom_id res chain seq x y z
N ASP A 1 1.21 26.57 -2.10
CA ASP A 1 2.30 25.60 -2.20
C ASP A 1 1.74 24.36 -2.87
N LEU A 2 2.21 24.05 -4.08
CA LEU A 2 1.68 22.96 -4.92
C LEU A 2 2.61 21.75 -4.99
N ILE A 3 3.90 21.91 -4.68
CA ILE A 3 4.92 20.87 -4.89
C ILE A 3 5.79 20.60 -3.67
N GLY A 4 5.67 21.37 -2.58
CA GLY A 4 6.41 21.17 -1.34
C GLY A 4 7.90 21.52 -1.38
N LEU A 5 8.37 22.10 -2.49
CA LEU A 5 9.75 22.55 -2.68
C LEU A 5 9.76 24.07 -2.85
N ASN A 6 10.72 24.73 -2.22
CA ASN A 6 10.95 26.16 -2.37
C ASN A 6 11.48 26.46 -3.77
N PRO A 7 11.08 27.60 -4.37
CA PRO A 7 11.66 28.04 -5.63
C PRO A 7 13.15 28.37 -5.44
N THR A 8 13.94 28.13 -6.47
CA THR A 8 15.35 28.55 -6.48
C THR A 8 15.46 30.08 -6.64
N PRO A 9 16.58 30.71 -6.23
CA PRO A 9 16.82 32.13 -6.48
C PRO A 9 16.67 32.51 -7.96
N GLN A 10 17.15 31.65 -8.86
CA GLN A 10 17.00 31.83 -10.30
C GLN A 10 15.52 31.85 -10.73
N GLU A 11 14.70 30.88 -10.28
CA GLU A 11 13.27 30.85 -10.61
C GLU A 11 12.52 32.09 -10.09
N ILE A 12 12.92 32.63 -8.92
CA ILE A 12 12.36 33.87 -8.38
C ILE A 12 12.71 35.05 -9.30
N ARG A 13 14.00 35.21 -9.66
CA ARG A 13 14.46 36.29 -10.56
C ARG A 13 13.77 36.22 -11.92
N GLU A 14 13.70 35.03 -12.52
CA GLU A 14 13.00 34.80 -13.80
C GLU A 14 11.51 35.16 -13.71
N PHE A 15 10.81 34.73 -12.66
CA PHE A 15 9.41 35.07 -12.46
C PHE A 15 9.20 36.58 -12.36
N LEU A 16 10.03 37.28 -11.58
CA LEU A 16 9.94 38.73 -11.40
C LEU A 16 10.10 39.48 -12.72
N GLU A 17 11.08 39.10 -13.56
CA GLU A 17 11.26 39.71 -14.88
C GLU A 17 10.07 39.44 -15.82
N VAL A 18 9.62 38.18 -15.92
CA VAL A 18 8.47 37.82 -16.79
C VAL A 18 7.19 38.53 -16.32
N SER A 19 6.99 38.68 -15.00
CA SER A 19 5.79 39.32 -14.43
C SER A 19 5.63 40.79 -14.81
N LYS A 20 6.71 41.48 -15.20
CA LYS A 20 6.66 42.88 -15.65
C LYS A 20 5.93 43.07 -16.99
N THR A 21 5.95 42.04 -17.84
CA THR A 21 5.47 42.13 -19.23
C THR A 21 4.36 41.12 -19.56
N ASN A 22 4.29 39.99 -18.85
CA ASN A 22 3.27 38.97 -19.07
C ASN A 22 2.20 39.00 -17.96
N PRO A 23 0.97 39.44 -18.25
CA PRO A 23 -0.12 39.46 -17.25
C PRO A 23 -0.55 38.06 -16.79
N ARG A 24 -0.12 36.99 -17.49
CA ARG A 24 -0.38 35.59 -17.15
C ARG A 24 0.79 34.87 -16.47
N ALA A 25 1.85 35.60 -16.10
CA ALA A 25 3.06 35.00 -15.53
C ALA A 25 2.75 34.12 -14.30
N TYR A 26 1.81 34.54 -13.46
CA TYR A 26 1.40 33.77 -12.27
C TYR A 26 0.70 32.46 -12.65
N GLU A 27 -0.28 32.53 -13.55
CA GLU A 27 -1.05 31.38 -14.02
C GLU A 27 -0.15 30.38 -14.75
N GLU A 28 0.84 30.83 -15.51
CA GLU A 28 1.83 29.96 -16.17
C GLU A 28 2.71 29.21 -15.16
N VAL A 29 3.12 29.86 -14.06
CA VAL A 29 3.82 29.18 -12.96
C VAL A 29 2.92 28.15 -12.29
N VAL A 30 1.65 28.49 -12.03
CA VAL A 30 0.67 27.53 -11.49
C VAL A 30 0.53 26.31 -12.41
N ASP A 31 0.35 26.54 -13.71
CA ASP A 31 0.21 25.48 -14.71
C ASP A 31 1.47 24.60 -14.79
N ARG A 32 2.67 25.19 -14.68
CA ARG A 32 3.95 24.47 -14.59
C ARG A 32 4.03 23.61 -13.34
N LEU A 33 3.68 24.16 -12.16
CA LEU A 33 3.75 23.45 -10.89
C LEU A 33 2.74 22.30 -10.80
N LEU A 34 1.54 22.46 -11.35
CA LEU A 34 0.53 21.40 -11.41
C LEU A 34 0.95 20.23 -12.33
N LYS A 35 1.82 20.49 -13.31
CA LYS A 35 2.41 19.47 -14.19
C LYS A 35 3.67 18.82 -13.60
N HIS A 36 4.26 19.43 -12.57
CA HIS A 36 5.50 18.95 -11.98
C HIS A 36 5.27 17.63 -11.21
N PRO A 37 6.12 16.59 -11.35
CA PRO A 37 5.88 15.29 -10.70
C PRO A 37 5.82 15.33 -9.17
N ALA A 38 6.48 16.31 -8.55
CA ALA A 38 6.39 16.58 -7.11
C ALA A 38 5.00 17.00 -6.62
N TYR A 39 4.08 17.37 -7.51
CA TYR A 39 2.69 17.63 -7.17
C TYR A 39 2.04 16.39 -6.52
N GLY A 40 2.18 15.22 -7.15
CA GLY A 40 1.62 13.97 -6.65
C GLY A 40 2.22 13.55 -5.31
N GLU A 41 3.51 13.81 -5.08
CA GLU A 41 4.17 13.55 -3.80
C GLU A 41 3.67 14.52 -2.72
N ARG A 42 3.52 15.80 -3.06
CA ARG A 42 3.04 16.85 -2.15
C ARG A 42 1.61 16.55 -1.67
N TRP A 43 0.70 16.31 -2.60
CA TRP A 43 -0.71 16.07 -2.31
C TRP A 43 -0.98 14.64 -1.86
N GLY A 44 -0.20 13.67 -2.34
CA GLY A 44 -0.27 12.28 -1.89
C GLY A 44 -0.02 12.17 -0.40
N ARG A 45 0.97 12.88 0.14
CA ARG A 45 1.22 12.96 1.59
C ARG A 45 0.01 13.47 2.38
N HIS A 46 -0.65 14.52 1.90
CA HIS A 46 -1.84 15.07 2.57
C HIS A 46 -3.00 14.09 2.56
N TRP A 47 -3.22 13.41 1.44
CA TRP A 47 -4.27 12.42 1.30
C TRP A 47 -3.97 11.15 2.08
N MET A 48 -2.69 10.78 2.20
CA MET A 48 -2.26 9.66 3.03
C MET A 48 -2.55 9.87 4.51
N ASP A 49 -2.51 11.11 5.04
CA ASP A 49 -3.00 11.40 6.39
C ASP A 49 -4.50 11.04 6.49
N VAL A 50 -5.32 11.57 5.57
CA VAL A 50 -6.79 11.36 5.53
C VAL A 50 -7.14 9.87 5.37
N TRP A 51 -6.44 9.19 4.48
CA TRP A 51 -6.65 7.78 4.19
C TRP A 51 -5.89 6.88 5.14
N ARG A 52 -5.19 7.39 6.16
CA ARG A 52 -4.50 6.59 7.19
C ARG A 52 -3.48 5.63 6.59
N TYR A 53 -2.63 6.13 5.70
CA TYR A 53 -1.51 5.35 5.21
C TYR A 53 -0.53 5.08 6.36
N SER A 54 -0.10 3.83 6.44
CA SER A 54 1.03 3.42 7.26
C SER A 54 1.76 2.30 6.56
N ASP A 55 3.08 2.34 6.58
CA ASP A 55 3.87 1.20 6.16
C ASP A 55 3.66 0.02 7.11
N TRP A 56 3.97 -1.17 6.60
CA TRP A 56 3.84 -2.39 7.38
C TRP A 56 4.81 -2.39 8.58
N ALA A 57 4.32 -2.89 9.71
CA ALA A 57 5.13 -3.19 10.88
C ALA A 57 4.87 -4.64 11.32
N GLY A 58 5.70 -5.13 12.24
CA GLY A 58 5.53 -6.47 12.75
C GLY A 58 6.58 -6.85 13.79
N TYR A 59 6.22 -7.83 14.62
CA TYR A 59 7.14 -8.51 15.53
C TYR A 59 7.28 -9.96 15.06
N LYS A 60 8.49 -10.36 14.66
CA LYS A 60 8.73 -11.62 13.93
C LYS A 60 7.89 -11.67 12.65
N GLU A 61 7.17 -12.77 12.41
CA GLU A 61 6.30 -12.94 11.23
C GLU A 61 4.90 -12.34 11.38
N ALA A 62 4.54 -11.83 12.56
CA ALA A 62 3.21 -11.28 12.80
C ALA A 62 3.08 -9.88 12.17
N LEU A 63 2.19 -9.77 11.18
CA LEU A 63 1.79 -8.50 10.59
C LEU A 63 1.04 -7.65 11.61
N ARG A 64 1.38 -6.36 11.66
CA ARG A 64 0.65 -5.35 12.43
C ARG A 64 0.43 -4.13 11.56
N VAL A 65 -0.75 -3.53 11.71
CA VAL A 65 -1.15 -2.26 11.10
C VAL A 65 -1.30 -2.35 9.59
N SER A 66 -0.32 -2.71 8.79
CA SER A 66 -0.50 -2.79 7.33
C SER A 66 0.07 -4.08 6.74
N GLN A 67 -0.45 -4.47 5.57
CA GLN A 67 0.15 -5.56 4.78
C GLN A 67 1.53 -5.17 4.26
N ARG A 68 2.42 -6.16 4.09
CA ARG A 68 3.72 -5.98 3.43
C ARG A 68 3.53 -5.38 2.05
N HIS A 69 4.50 -4.59 1.59
CA HIS A 69 4.51 -3.98 0.26
C HIS A 69 3.36 -3.00 0.00
N ILE A 70 2.74 -2.45 1.04
CA ILE A 70 1.71 -1.41 0.91
C ILE A 70 2.22 -0.13 0.23
N TRP A 71 3.54 0.04 0.09
CA TRP A 71 4.16 1.12 -0.69
C TRP A 71 3.69 1.17 -2.15
N HIS A 72 3.23 0.04 -2.72
CA HIS A 72 2.56 0.03 -4.03
C HIS A 72 1.33 0.94 -4.06
N TRP A 73 0.58 1.02 -2.96
CA TRP A 73 -0.56 1.92 -2.82
C TRP A 73 -0.13 3.38 -2.73
N ARG A 74 0.92 3.69 -1.96
CA ARG A 74 1.51 5.06 -1.95
C ARG A 74 1.88 5.50 -3.36
N ASP A 75 2.55 4.64 -4.11
CA ASP A 75 2.96 4.95 -5.49
C ASP A 75 1.74 5.15 -6.40
N TRP A 76 0.72 4.30 -6.27
CA TRP A 76 -0.55 4.48 -6.98
C TRP A 76 -1.25 5.81 -6.63
N ILE A 77 -1.17 6.27 -5.37
CA ILE A 77 -1.72 7.58 -4.96
C ILE A 77 -0.99 8.70 -5.70
N ILE A 78 0.34 8.69 -5.66
CA ILE A 78 1.19 9.72 -6.28
C ILE A 78 0.96 9.76 -7.80
N GLU A 79 0.96 8.59 -8.44
CA GLU A 79 0.72 8.44 -9.88
C GLU A 79 -0.69 8.90 -10.27
N SER A 80 -1.72 8.51 -9.50
CA SER A 80 -3.11 8.91 -9.77
C SER A 80 -3.29 10.42 -9.66
N LEU A 81 -2.68 11.07 -8.67
CA LEU A 81 -2.71 12.52 -8.53
C LEU A 81 -1.94 13.21 -9.67
N ASN A 82 -0.77 12.69 -10.04
CA ASN A 82 0.00 13.24 -11.15
C ASN A 82 -0.70 13.10 -12.51
N ALA A 83 -1.43 12.00 -12.71
CA ALA A 83 -2.28 11.78 -13.87
C ALA A 83 -3.61 12.58 -13.82
N ASP A 84 -3.90 13.25 -12.70
CA ASP A 84 -5.17 13.93 -12.43
C ASP A 84 -6.39 13.00 -12.57
N LYS A 85 -6.25 11.77 -12.09
CA LYS A 85 -7.35 10.81 -11.99
C LYS A 85 -8.46 11.41 -11.12
N GLY A 86 -9.70 11.36 -11.60
CA GLY A 86 -10.87 11.83 -10.86
C GLY A 86 -10.92 11.25 -9.45
N TYR A 87 -11.18 12.09 -8.45
CA TYR A 87 -11.22 11.66 -7.05
C TYR A 87 -12.30 10.60 -6.81
N ASP A 88 -13.43 10.67 -7.51
CA ASP A 88 -14.46 9.63 -7.52
C ASP A 88 -13.91 8.27 -7.95
N GLN A 89 -13.18 8.23 -9.06
CA GLN A 89 -12.56 7.01 -9.54
C GLN A 89 -11.54 6.48 -8.52
N MET A 90 -10.76 7.36 -7.89
CA MET A 90 -9.85 6.96 -6.82
C MET A 90 -10.59 6.31 -5.64
N VAL A 91 -11.73 6.86 -5.21
CA VAL A 91 -12.57 6.29 -4.14
C VAL A 91 -13.10 4.91 -4.53
N VAL A 92 -13.60 4.76 -5.76
CA VAL A 92 -14.07 3.45 -6.27
C VAL A 92 -12.95 2.42 -6.32
N GLU A 93 -11.79 2.79 -6.85
CA GLU A 93 -10.64 1.88 -6.96
C GLU A 93 -10.11 1.49 -5.56
N MET A 94 -10.05 2.43 -4.60
CA MET A 94 -9.60 2.13 -3.23
C MET A 94 -10.49 1.11 -2.49
N LEU A 95 -11.80 1.12 -2.74
CA LEU A 95 -12.75 0.23 -2.08
C LEU A 95 -13.02 -1.07 -2.85
N ALA A 96 -12.89 -1.05 -4.17
CA ALA A 96 -13.39 -2.12 -5.03
C ALA A 96 -12.59 -2.34 -6.33
N ALA A 97 -11.30 -1.97 -6.40
CA ALA A 97 -10.45 -2.23 -7.57
C ALA A 97 -10.45 -3.71 -7.99
N ASP A 98 -10.51 -4.64 -7.03
CA ASP A 98 -10.58 -6.08 -7.28
C ASP A 98 -11.89 -6.54 -7.93
N GLU A 99 -12.93 -5.70 -7.89
CA GLU A 99 -14.26 -5.95 -8.46
C GLU A 99 -14.42 -5.19 -9.80
N VAL A 100 -13.94 -3.95 -9.91
CA VAL A 100 -14.09 -3.14 -11.14
C VAL A 100 -13.05 -3.47 -12.21
N LYS A 101 -11.80 -3.75 -11.83
CA LYS A 101 -10.71 -4.08 -12.75
C LYS A 101 -9.83 -5.21 -12.17
N PRO A 102 -10.39 -6.44 -12.04
CA PRO A 102 -9.74 -7.57 -11.37
C PRO A 102 -8.40 -8.04 -11.96
N ASP A 103 -8.10 -7.65 -13.21
CA ASP A 103 -6.91 -8.05 -13.97
C ASP A 103 -5.89 -6.91 -14.14
N ASP A 104 -6.27 -5.67 -13.82
CA ASP A 104 -5.43 -4.48 -13.98
C ASP A 104 -4.55 -4.28 -12.75
N TRP A 105 -3.26 -4.62 -12.88
CA TRP A 105 -2.28 -4.51 -11.81
C TRP A 105 -2.14 -3.10 -11.25
N ASP A 106 -2.19 -2.09 -12.12
CA ASP A 106 -2.04 -0.71 -11.68
C ASP A 106 -3.21 -0.30 -10.81
N THR A 107 -4.43 -0.66 -11.20
CA THR A 107 -5.62 -0.38 -10.40
C THR A 107 -5.68 -1.20 -9.12
N LEU A 108 -5.24 -2.46 -9.12
CA LEU A 108 -5.28 -3.32 -7.92
C LEU A 108 -4.48 -2.75 -6.72
N ARG A 109 -3.42 -1.97 -6.99
CA ARG A 109 -2.65 -1.25 -5.95
C ARG A 109 -3.51 -0.33 -5.09
N ALA A 110 -4.61 0.20 -5.62
CA ALA A 110 -5.56 1.04 -4.91
C ALA A 110 -6.17 0.36 -3.67
N THR A 111 -6.36 -0.97 -3.72
CA THR A 111 -6.92 -1.74 -2.59
C THR A 111 -6.02 -1.76 -1.35
N GLY A 112 -4.82 -1.15 -1.43
CA GLY A 112 -4.01 -0.81 -0.27
C GLY A 112 -4.78 -0.04 0.80
N PHE A 113 -5.81 0.74 0.42
CA PHE A 113 -6.73 1.32 1.39
C PHE A 113 -7.32 0.24 2.30
N LEU A 114 -7.90 -0.85 1.78
CA LEU A 114 -8.45 -1.93 2.60
C LEU A 114 -7.38 -2.87 3.20
N ALA A 115 -6.13 -2.77 2.72
CA ALA A 115 -4.97 -3.52 3.23
C ALA A 115 -4.25 -2.83 4.40
N ARG A 116 -4.55 -1.55 4.65
CA ARG A 116 -4.11 -0.82 5.85
C ARG A 116 -4.94 -1.21 7.07
N ASN A 117 -4.49 -0.81 8.24
CA ASN A 117 -5.07 -1.15 9.55
C ASN A 117 -5.52 -2.62 9.66
N TYR A 118 -4.70 -3.56 9.17
CA TYR A 118 -4.90 -4.98 9.32
C TYR A 118 -4.68 -5.43 10.77
N HIS A 119 -5.70 -6.09 11.33
CA HIS A 119 -5.64 -6.74 12.63
C HIS A 119 -5.91 -8.23 12.51
N ALA A 120 -5.20 -9.04 13.30
CA ALA A 120 -5.50 -10.47 13.43
C ALA A 120 -6.89 -10.72 14.06
N VAL A 121 -7.37 -9.78 14.89
CA VAL A 121 -8.72 -9.79 15.45
C VAL A 121 -9.67 -9.16 14.44
N ARG A 122 -10.57 -9.99 13.89
CA ARG A 122 -11.47 -9.60 12.79
C ARG A 122 -12.39 -8.44 13.17
N ASP A 123 -12.97 -8.45 14.36
CA ASP A 123 -13.93 -7.43 14.78
C ASP A 123 -13.30 -6.06 14.98
N GLN A 124 -12.07 -6.00 15.50
CA GLN A 124 -11.28 -4.77 15.56
C GLN A 124 -10.99 -4.24 14.15
N TRP A 125 -10.56 -5.10 13.24
CA TRP A 125 -10.30 -4.72 11.87
C TRP A 125 -11.53 -4.13 11.18
N MET A 126 -12.69 -4.79 11.31
CA MET A 126 -13.94 -4.30 10.72
C MET A 126 -14.40 -2.98 11.35
N ASP A 127 -14.25 -2.81 12.65
CA ASP A 127 -14.58 -1.56 13.33
C ASP A 127 -13.75 -0.40 12.80
N ASP A 128 -12.44 -0.59 12.66
CA ASP A 128 -11.54 0.43 12.13
C ASP A 128 -11.83 0.74 10.65
N VAL A 129 -12.18 -0.26 9.85
CA VAL A 129 -12.54 -0.03 8.43
C VAL A 129 -13.82 0.78 8.32
N VAL A 130 -14.85 0.47 9.11
CA VAL A 130 -16.10 1.24 9.12
C VAL A 130 -15.85 2.67 9.59
N LYS A 131 -15.13 2.86 10.70
CA LYS A 131 -14.81 4.18 11.26
C LYS A 131 -14.04 5.04 10.27
N HIS A 132 -12.92 4.54 9.76
CA HIS A 132 -12.04 5.33 8.90
C HIS A 132 -12.67 5.59 7.52
N THR A 133 -13.42 4.64 6.97
CA THR A 133 -14.13 4.88 5.70
C THR A 133 -15.21 5.95 5.85
N SER A 134 -15.95 5.92 6.97
CA SER A 134 -16.99 6.93 7.26
C SER A 134 -16.38 8.31 7.44
N GLN A 135 -15.30 8.43 8.21
CA GLN A 135 -14.64 9.72 8.43
C GLN A 135 -13.96 10.25 7.17
N ALA A 136 -13.28 9.39 6.40
CA ALA A 136 -12.50 9.82 5.23
C ALA A 136 -13.38 10.23 4.04
N PHE A 137 -14.55 9.61 3.84
CA PHE A 137 -15.38 9.86 2.66
C PHE A 137 -16.76 10.46 2.96
N LEU A 138 -17.27 10.34 4.18
CA LEU A 138 -18.56 10.92 4.57
C LEU A 138 -18.40 12.06 5.58
N GLY A 139 -17.24 12.16 6.23
CA GLY A 139 -16.98 13.18 7.25
C GLY A 139 -17.84 13.00 8.48
N ILE A 140 -18.24 11.78 8.83
CA ILE A 140 -19.07 11.50 10.02
C ILE A 140 -18.39 10.47 10.91
N THR A 141 -18.58 10.57 12.22
CA THR A 141 -18.20 9.51 13.15
C THR A 141 -19.35 8.56 13.39
N VAL A 142 -19.08 7.26 13.28
CA VAL A 142 -20.08 6.20 13.52
C VAL A 142 -19.66 5.27 14.66
N GLY A 143 -18.50 5.51 15.28
CA GLY A 143 -17.90 4.60 16.26
C GLY A 143 -18.75 4.37 17.50
N CYS A 144 -19.40 5.43 18.02
CA CYS A 144 -20.32 5.31 19.16
C CYS A 144 -21.51 4.40 18.85
N ALA A 145 -21.93 4.39 17.57
CA ALA A 145 -23.05 3.58 17.10
C ALA A 145 -22.78 2.07 17.12
N LYS A 146 -21.55 1.63 17.44
CA LYS A 146 -21.24 0.21 17.66
C LYS A 146 -22.01 -0.38 18.85
N CYS A 147 -22.13 0.40 19.93
CA CYS A 147 -22.60 -0.08 21.23
C CYS A 147 -23.99 0.44 21.63
N HIS A 148 -24.42 1.58 21.10
CA HIS A 148 -25.73 2.18 21.38
C HIS A 148 -26.16 3.02 20.18
N ASP A 149 -27.39 3.54 20.17
CA ASP A 149 -27.77 4.55 19.17
C ASP A 149 -26.89 5.80 19.33
N HIS A 150 -26.43 6.37 18.22
CA HIS A 150 -25.49 7.49 18.25
C HIS A 150 -26.04 8.68 19.04
N MET A 151 -25.17 9.36 19.78
CA MET A 151 -25.60 10.37 20.76
C MET A 151 -26.12 11.66 20.12
N TYR A 152 -25.52 12.07 19.00
CA TYR A 152 -25.79 13.36 18.36
C TYR A 152 -26.50 13.19 17.01
N ASP A 153 -25.91 12.40 16.12
CA ASP A 153 -26.49 12.07 14.82
C ASP A 153 -27.58 11.00 14.88
N PRO A 154 -28.57 11.01 13.96
CA PRO A 154 -29.67 10.05 13.90
C PRO A 154 -29.22 8.70 13.31
N ILE A 155 -28.22 8.07 13.91
CA ILE A 155 -27.64 6.79 13.50
C ILE A 155 -27.99 5.73 14.53
N LYS A 156 -28.83 4.77 14.14
CA LYS A 156 -29.17 3.66 15.01
C LYS A 156 -28.02 2.67 15.11
N GLN A 157 -27.91 1.96 16.23
CA GLN A 157 -26.90 0.92 16.43
C GLN A 157 -26.94 -0.12 15.30
N GLN A 158 -28.15 -0.51 14.88
CA GLN A 158 -28.34 -1.46 13.78
C GLN A 158 -27.76 -0.95 12.45
N GLU A 159 -27.74 0.36 12.21
CA GLU A 159 -27.22 0.95 10.97
C GLU A 159 -25.69 0.95 10.93
N TYR A 160 -25.00 1.02 12.08
CA TYR A 160 -23.57 0.75 12.14
C TYR A 160 -23.26 -0.67 11.65
N TYR A 161 -24.03 -1.68 12.09
CA TYR A 161 -23.82 -3.06 11.63
C TYR A 161 -24.19 -3.25 10.15
N LYS A 162 -25.09 -2.43 9.59
CA LYS A 162 -25.32 -2.40 8.13
C LYS A 162 -24.11 -1.88 7.38
N MET A 163 -23.44 -0.85 7.89
CA MET A 163 -22.19 -0.37 7.31
C MET A 163 -21.08 -1.43 7.42
N ARG A 164 -20.96 -2.07 8.59
CA ARG A 164 -20.04 -3.22 8.77
C ARG A 164 -20.32 -4.33 7.75
N ALA A 165 -21.59 -4.64 7.49
CA ALA A 165 -21.97 -5.70 6.56
C ALA A 165 -21.51 -5.47 5.11
N ILE A 166 -21.18 -4.22 4.72
CA ILE A 166 -20.54 -3.90 3.44
C ILE A 166 -19.16 -4.58 3.33
N PHE A 167 -18.47 -4.69 4.45
CA PHE A 167 -17.07 -5.12 4.57
C PHE A 167 -16.92 -6.55 5.12
N GLU A 168 -17.98 -7.18 5.62
CA GLU A 168 -17.88 -8.47 6.30
C GLU A 168 -17.26 -9.59 5.43
N THR A 169 -17.45 -9.52 4.11
CA THR A 169 -17.01 -10.55 3.16
C THR A 169 -15.52 -10.44 2.82
N TYR A 170 -14.93 -9.24 2.94
CA TYR A 170 -13.60 -8.98 2.38
C TYR A 170 -12.47 -9.48 3.29
N HIS A 171 -11.40 -9.99 2.68
CA HIS A 171 -10.11 -10.25 3.29
C HIS A 171 -9.03 -9.64 2.40
N VAL A 172 -7.77 -9.75 2.82
CA VAL A 172 -6.63 -9.31 2.02
C VAL A 172 -5.70 -10.49 1.76
N ARG A 173 -5.14 -10.55 0.55
CA ARG A 173 -4.10 -11.48 0.13
C ARG A 173 -2.97 -10.71 -0.55
N THR A 174 -1.83 -11.36 -0.77
CA THR A 174 -0.72 -10.79 -1.54
C THR A 174 -0.60 -11.52 -2.86
N ASP A 175 -0.82 -10.82 -3.97
CA ASP A 175 -0.62 -11.36 -5.32
C ASP A 175 0.85 -11.16 -5.75
N ARG A 176 1.40 -12.12 -6.49
CA ARG A 176 2.78 -12.07 -7.01
C ARG A 176 2.93 -11.00 -8.08
N VAL A 177 4.10 -10.39 -8.16
CA VAL A 177 4.46 -9.46 -9.24
C VAL A 177 5.42 -10.15 -10.21
N GLU A 178 5.45 -9.68 -11.46
CA GLU A 178 6.32 -10.22 -12.49
C GLU A 178 7.80 -10.17 -12.08
N GLY A 179 8.52 -11.28 -12.32
CA GLY A 179 9.93 -11.42 -11.99
C GLY A 179 10.22 -11.70 -10.51
N VAL A 180 9.20 -11.72 -9.63
CA VAL A 180 9.37 -12.01 -8.19
C VAL A 180 8.35 -13.05 -7.72
N LEU A 181 8.81 -14.31 -7.62
CA LEU A 181 7.99 -15.43 -7.14
C LEU A 181 7.73 -15.41 -5.63
N ASP A 182 8.69 -14.87 -4.86
CA ASP A 182 8.62 -14.79 -3.40
C ASP A 182 7.87 -13.53 -2.96
N ILE A 183 6.63 -13.73 -2.51
CA ILE A 183 5.76 -12.65 -2.02
C ILE A 183 6.32 -11.94 -0.78
N ALA A 184 7.31 -12.51 -0.08
CA ALA A 184 8.00 -11.83 1.01
C ALA A 184 8.95 -10.73 0.49
N GLN A 185 9.48 -10.87 -0.73
CA GLN A 185 10.35 -9.88 -1.36
C GLN A 185 9.57 -8.78 -2.05
N ASN A 186 8.54 -9.13 -2.82
CA ASN A 186 7.63 -8.16 -3.44
C ASN A 186 6.27 -8.81 -3.76
N GLY A 187 5.20 -8.03 -3.69
CA GLY A 187 3.85 -8.48 -4.00
C GLY A 187 2.85 -7.34 -3.83
N ILE A 188 1.67 -7.47 -4.41
CA ILE A 188 0.61 -6.46 -4.31
C ILE A 188 -0.45 -6.93 -3.31
N PRO A 189 -0.64 -6.23 -2.18
CA PRO A 189 -1.77 -6.46 -1.31
C PRO A 189 -3.07 -6.18 -2.07
N ARG A 190 -3.92 -7.21 -2.15
CA ARG A 190 -5.20 -7.19 -2.85
C ARG A 190 -6.32 -7.51 -1.88
N ALA A 191 -7.28 -6.59 -1.75
CA ALA A 191 -8.56 -6.90 -1.13
C ALA A 191 -9.36 -7.86 -2.03
N TYR A 192 -10.10 -8.78 -1.43
CA TYR A 192 -10.99 -9.71 -2.13
C TYR A 192 -12.06 -10.23 -1.20
N ASP A 193 -13.20 -10.68 -1.73
CA ASP A 193 -14.19 -11.37 -0.92
C ASP A 193 -13.76 -12.82 -0.64
N ASN A 194 -13.56 -13.15 0.64
CA ASN A 194 -13.21 -14.49 1.09
C ASN A 194 -14.43 -15.40 1.21
N SER A 195 -15.60 -14.84 1.53
CA SER A 195 -16.86 -15.58 1.60
C SER A 195 -18.03 -14.72 1.13
N LEU A 196 -18.81 -15.25 0.19
CA LEU A 196 -20.02 -14.60 -0.33
C LEU A 196 -21.22 -14.77 0.61
N THR A 197 -21.14 -15.70 1.54
CA THR A 197 -22.21 -16.06 2.47
C THR A 197 -21.87 -15.67 3.91
N ALA A 198 -20.92 -14.74 4.09
CA ALA A 198 -20.57 -14.23 5.41
C ALA A 198 -21.79 -13.50 6.01
N ASN A 199 -22.21 -13.96 7.19
CA ASN A 199 -23.26 -13.32 7.97
C ASN A 199 -22.66 -12.22 8.84
N THR A 200 -23.26 -11.04 8.81
CA THR A 200 -23.03 -10.01 9.83
C THR A 200 -24.06 -10.17 10.92
N TRP A 201 -23.61 -10.22 12.16
CA TRP A 201 -24.46 -10.35 13.34
C TRP A 201 -24.54 -9.03 14.10
N PHE A 202 -25.66 -8.83 14.78
CA PHE A 202 -25.79 -7.76 15.75
C PHE A 202 -25.09 -8.16 17.05
N PHE A 203 -24.34 -7.25 17.67
CA PHE A 203 -23.74 -7.49 18.99
C PHE A 203 -24.41 -6.63 20.05
N GLU A 204 -24.94 -7.27 21.09
CA GLU A 204 -25.56 -6.57 22.21
C GLU A 204 -24.54 -5.63 22.88
N LYS A 205 -24.85 -4.34 22.90
CA LYS A 205 -23.93 -3.30 23.40
C LYS A 205 -22.53 -3.33 22.78
N GLY A 206 -22.39 -3.87 21.57
CA GLY A 206 -21.10 -4.03 20.90
C GLY A 206 -20.21 -5.15 21.45
N ASP A 207 -20.72 -6.00 22.35
CA ASP A 207 -19.97 -7.13 22.90
C ASP A 207 -19.96 -8.31 21.92
N GLU A 208 -18.81 -8.50 21.27
CA GLU A 208 -18.52 -9.53 20.27
C GLU A 208 -18.78 -10.96 20.79
N ARG A 209 -18.75 -11.14 22.11
CA ARG A 209 -19.02 -12.43 22.78
C ARG A 209 -20.51 -12.74 22.85
N ARG A 210 -21.38 -11.77 22.53
CA ARG A 210 -22.84 -11.86 22.60
C ARG A 210 -23.50 -11.55 21.25
N PRO A 211 -23.25 -12.38 20.22
CA PRO A 211 -23.90 -12.22 18.92
C PRO A 211 -25.36 -12.65 18.95
N VAL A 212 -26.25 -11.79 18.49
CA VAL A 212 -27.64 -12.13 18.21
C VAL A 212 -27.70 -12.74 16.79
N LYS A 213 -27.99 -14.04 16.72
CA LYS A 213 -27.90 -14.87 15.50
C LYS A 213 -29.26 -15.22 14.89
N ASP A 214 -30.32 -14.52 15.29
CA ASP A 214 -31.68 -14.72 14.78
C ASP A 214 -31.81 -14.27 13.31
N LYS A 215 -31.17 -13.15 12.96
CA LYS A 215 -31.22 -12.56 11.62
C LYS A 215 -29.90 -11.88 11.27
N SER A 216 -29.33 -12.24 10.12
CA SER A 216 -28.16 -11.53 9.61
C SER A 216 -28.53 -10.12 9.15
N ILE A 217 -27.66 -9.16 9.45
CA ILE A 217 -27.81 -7.76 9.06
C ILE A 217 -27.35 -7.58 7.61
N PRO A 218 -28.20 -7.04 6.71
CA PRO A 218 -27.80 -6.77 5.33
C PRO A 218 -26.89 -5.54 5.24
N PRO A 219 -26.06 -5.43 4.19
CA PRO A 219 -25.29 -4.22 3.90
C PRO A 219 -26.20 -3.01 3.69
N GLY A 220 -25.75 -1.83 4.11
CA GLY A 220 -26.47 -0.58 3.91
C GLY A 220 -25.84 0.60 4.63
N VAL A 221 -26.36 1.78 4.36
CA VAL A 221 -25.96 3.05 4.98
C VAL A 221 -27.06 3.61 5.90
N PRO A 222 -26.72 4.48 6.86
CA PRO A 222 -27.71 5.18 7.67
C PRO A 222 -28.73 5.93 6.81
N LYS A 223 -30.03 5.80 7.13
CA LYS A 223 -31.11 6.34 6.28
C LYS A 223 -31.04 7.85 6.07
N PHE A 224 -30.56 8.59 7.07
CA PHE A 224 -30.51 10.06 7.02
C PHE A 224 -29.53 10.60 5.97
N LEU A 225 -28.55 9.80 5.54
CA LEU A 225 -27.62 10.18 4.47
C LEU A 225 -28.29 10.20 3.09
N GLY A 226 -29.50 9.62 2.99
CA GLY A 226 -30.23 9.53 1.74
C GLY A 226 -29.59 8.57 0.73
N GLY A 227 -30.23 8.48 -0.42
CA GLY A 227 -29.86 7.54 -1.47
C GLY A 227 -30.11 6.08 -1.09
N ALA A 228 -30.00 5.22 -2.10
CA ALA A 228 -30.00 3.77 -1.94
C ALA A 228 -29.11 3.19 -3.02
N TYR A 229 -28.41 2.11 -2.71
CA TYR A 229 -27.65 1.35 -3.69
C TYR A 229 -28.08 -0.11 -3.68
N GLU A 230 -28.01 -0.72 -4.85
CA GLU A 230 -28.31 -2.13 -5.03
C GLU A 230 -27.00 -2.92 -5.12
N VAL A 231 -26.91 -4.00 -4.35
CA VAL A 231 -25.76 -4.88 -4.35
C VAL A 231 -25.95 -5.93 -5.43
N GLN A 232 -25.00 -5.99 -6.36
CA GLN A 232 -25.00 -6.96 -7.46
C GLN A 232 -23.70 -7.78 -7.43
N PRO A 233 -23.75 -9.13 -7.40
CA PRO A 233 -22.56 -9.95 -7.47
C PRO A 233 -21.74 -9.66 -8.74
N VAL A 234 -20.42 -9.69 -8.60
CA VAL A 234 -19.49 -9.41 -9.70
C VAL A 234 -18.78 -10.69 -10.09
N SER A 235 -18.90 -11.09 -11.37
CA SER A 235 -18.14 -12.23 -11.89
C SER A 235 -16.67 -11.87 -12.04
N LEU A 236 -15.78 -12.70 -11.51
CA LEU A 236 -14.35 -12.47 -11.56
C LEU A 236 -13.69 -13.36 -12.62
N PRO A 237 -12.64 -12.85 -13.30
CA PRO A 237 -11.86 -13.62 -14.25
C PRO A 237 -11.10 -14.75 -13.55
N LEU A 238 -10.68 -15.76 -14.33
CA LEU A 238 -9.99 -16.94 -13.81
C LEU A 238 -8.77 -16.55 -12.96
N VAL A 239 -7.95 -15.62 -13.45
CA VAL A 239 -6.70 -15.20 -12.80
C VAL A 239 -6.92 -14.43 -11.48
N ALA A 240 -8.11 -13.89 -11.25
CA ALA A 240 -8.50 -13.35 -9.94
C ALA A 240 -8.79 -14.47 -8.95
N SER A 241 -9.48 -15.53 -9.38
CA SER A 241 -9.77 -16.71 -8.54
C SER A 241 -8.56 -17.66 -8.37
N GLN A 242 -7.66 -17.67 -9.34
CA GLN A 242 -6.49 -18.55 -9.42
C GLN A 242 -5.29 -17.76 -9.93
N PRO A 243 -4.65 -16.93 -9.09
CA PRO A 243 -3.54 -16.07 -9.51
C PRO A 243 -2.31 -16.84 -10.00
N ALA A 244 -2.17 -18.11 -9.63
CA ALA A 244 -1.12 -19.00 -10.14
C ALA A 244 -1.28 -19.38 -11.62
N GLN A 245 -2.41 -19.04 -12.25
CA GLN A 245 -2.68 -19.24 -13.69
C GLN A 245 -2.27 -18.06 -14.56
N ARG A 246 -1.71 -16.99 -13.99
CA ARG A 246 -1.19 -15.87 -14.78
C ARG A 246 0.04 -16.31 -15.58
N ASP A 247 0.17 -15.80 -16.80
CA ASP A 247 1.22 -16.25 -17.72
C ASP A 247 2.62 -15.97 -17.21
N PHE A 248 2.89 -14.76 -16.69
CA PHE A 248 4.20 -14.46 -16.09
C PHE A 248 4.50 -15.37 -14.90
N VAL A 249 3.50 -15.75 -14.08
CA VAL A 249 3.72 -16.65 -12.94
C VAL A 249 4.14 -18.03 -13.43
N LYS A 250 3.48 -18.55 -14.47
CA LYS A 250 3.88 -19.81 -15.12
C LYS A 250 5.30 -19.71 -15.66
N GLN A 251 5.61 -18.63 -16.39
CA GLN A 251 6.93 -18.40 -16.98
C GLN A 251 8.03 -18.31 -15.92
N ASP A 252 7.79 -17.57 -14.82
CA ASP A 252 8.74 -17.43 -13.72
C ASP A 252 9.00 -18.77 -13.02
N PHE A 253 7.97 -19.58 -12.77
CA PHE A 253 8.15 -20.92 -12.19
C PHE A 253 8.94 -21.84 -13.14
N LEU A 254 8.68 -21.79 -14.44
CA LEU A 254 9.45 -22.55 -15.43
C LEU A 254 10.90 -22.08 -15.49
N ALA A 255 11.14 -20.77 -15.48
CA ALA A 255 12.48 -20.18 -15.48
C ALA A 255 13.26 -20.57 -14.22
N GLN A 256 12.62 -20.53 -13.04
CA GLN A 256 13.23 -20.99 -11.79
C GLN A 256 13.63 -22.46 -11.86
N MET A 257 12.74 -23.34 -12.35
CA MET A 257 13.03 -24.77 -12.48
C MET A 257 14.14 -25.05 -13.51
N ARG A 258 14.18 -24.33 -14.62
CA ARG A 258 15.29 -24.39 -15.59
C ARG A 258 16.60 -23.96 -14.96
N GLY A 259 16.61 -22.90 -14.15
CA GLY A 259 17.78 -22.47 -13.39
C GLY A 259 18.29 -23.55 -12.42
N VAL A 260 17.39 -24.27 -11.72
CA VAL A 260 17.77 -25.41 -10.86
C VAL A 260 18.43 -26.53 -11.67
N MET A 261 17.91 -26.82 -12.86
CA MET A 261 18.48 -27.81 -13.78
C MET A 261 19.87 -27.39 -14.28
N GLU A 262 20.06 -26.12 -14.66
CA GLU A 262 21.35 -25.59 -15.12
C GLU A 262 22.41 -25.55 -14.02
N GLN A 263 22.00 -25.30 -12.77
CA GLN A 263 22.88 -25.30 -11.60
C GLN A 263 23.19 -26.70 -11.06
N ALA A 264 22.55 -27.75 -11.58
CA ALA A 264 22.77 -29.12 -11.13
C ALA A 264 24.20 -29.58 -11.45
N LYS A 265 24.92 -30.04 -10.42
CA LYS A 265 26.33 -30.44 -10.55
C LYS A 265 26.51 -31.91 -10.87
N LEU A 266 25.54 -32.75 -10.48
CA LEU A 266 25.58 -34.19 -10.65
C LEU A 266 24.58 -34.65 -11.72
N PRO A 267 24.89 -35.70 -12.52
CA PRO A 267 23.97 -36.24 -13.51
C PRO A 267 22.60 -36.62 -12.94
N GLU A 268 22.56 -37.26 -11.77
CA GLU A 268 21.31 -37.67 -11.12
C GLU A 268 20.50 -36.47 -10.64
N GLN A 269 21.18 -35.42 -10.15
CA GLN A 269 20.55 -34.16 -9.77
C GLN A 269 19.91 -33.49 -10.99
N ARG A 270 20.62 -33.50 -12.12
CA ARG A 270 20.13 -32.93 -13.38
C ARG A 270 18.91 -33.68 -13.89
N LEU A 271 18.94 -35.02 -13.90
CA LEU A 271 17.80 -35.85 -14.28
C LEU A 271 16.58 -35.65 -13.36
N ALA A 272 16.82 -35.48 -12.05
CA ALA A 272 15.76 -35.16 -11.10
C ALA A 272 15.13 -33.78 -11.40
N ALA A 273 15.95 -32.77 -11.70
CA ALA A 273 15.47 -31.44 -12.06
C ALA A 273 14.73 -31.42 -13.42
N GLU A 274 15.26 -32.10 -14.44
CA GLU A 274 14.63 -32.26 -15.76
C GLU A 274 13.25 -32.91 -15.67
N SER A 275 13.15 -34.01 -14.91
CA SER A 275 11.86 -34.69 -14.70
C SER A 275 10.86 -33.85 -13.90
N ALA A 276 11.33 -33.06 -12.92
CA ALA A 276 10.47 -32.15 -12.17
C ALA A 276 9.95 -30.98 -13.04
N LEU A 277 10.76 -30.48 -13.97
CA LEU A 277 10.34 -29.48 -14.96
C LEU A 277 9.24 -30.04 -15.87
N ALA A 278 9.41 -31.28 -16.38
CA ALA A 278 8.40 -31.93 -17.21
C ALA A 278 7.07 -32.14 -16.45
N VAL A 279 7.12 -32.47 -15.16
CA VAL A 279 5.92 -32.53 -14.30
C VAL A 279 5.24 -31.17 -14.22
N LEU A 280 6.00 -30.10 -14.01
CA LEU A 280 5.46 -28.75 -13.89
C LEU A 280 4.78 -28.28 -15.20
N GLU A 281 5.41 -28.53 -16.34
CA GLU A 281 4.84 -28.23 -17.67
C GLU A 281 3.53 -29.01 -17.90
N ALA A 282 3.52 -30.30 -17.57
CA ALA A 282 2.31 -31.12 -17.67
C ALA A 282 1.21 -30.70 -16.68
N GLN A 283 1.56 -30.21 -15.48
CA GLN A 283 0.61 -29.65 -14.53
C GLN A 283 -0.06 -28.39 -15.08
N PHE A 284 0.71 -27.46 -15.66
CA PHE A 284 0.14 -26.26 -16.27
C PHE A 284 -0.80 -26.59 -17.43
N ALA A 285 -0.43 -27.53 -18.31
CA ALA A 285 -1.29 -27.96 -19.40
C ALA A 285 -2.62 -28.56 -18.89
N ILE A 286 -2.56 -29.40 -17.85
CA ILE A 286 -3.77 -29.96 -17.21
C ILE A 286 -4.64 -28.88 -16.60
N GLU A 287 -4.04 -27.93 -15.88
CA GLU A 287 -4.77 -26.84 -15.24
C GLU A 287 -5.48 -25.93 -16.25
N GLU A 288 -4.86 -25.68 -17.41
CA GLU A 288 -5.47 -24.94 -18.51
C GLU A 288 -6.68 -25.67 -19.10
N MET A 289 -6.57 -26.98 -19.32
CA MET A 289 -7.71 -27.81 -19.77
C MET A 289 -8.84 -27.84 -18.72
N GLU A 290 -8.50 -27.97 -17.44
CA GLU A 290 -9.50 -27.93 -16.36
C GLU A 290 -10.19 -26.56 -16.26
N ALA A 291 -9.45 -25.47 -16.49
CA ALA A 291 -9.99 -24.12 -16.52
C ALA A 291 -10.92 -23.87 -17.73
N ALA A 292 -10.63 -24.49 -18.88
CA ALA A 292 -11.49 -24.47 -20.07
C ALA A 292 -12.77 -25.31 -19.91
N GLY A 293 -12.89 -26.10 -18.84
CA GLY A 293 -14.05 -26.96 -18.58
C GLY A 293 -13.93 -28.38 -19.14
N ASP A 294 -12.76 -28.77 -19.65
CA ASP A 294 -12.54 -30.02 -20.38
C ASP A 294 -12.23 -31.25 -19.49
N LYS A 295 -12.58 -31.19 -18.20
CA LYS A 295 -12.19 -32.16 -17.14
C LYS A 295 -12.62 -33.63 -17.38
N LYS A 296 -13.27 -33.94 -18.49
CA LYS A 296 -13.74 -35.28 -18.85
C LYS A 296 -13.44 -35.68 -20.29
N SER A 297 -12.81 -34.80 -21.08
CA SER A 297 -12.47 -35.09 -22.47
C SER A 297 -11.46 -36.24 -22.57
N GLU A 298 -11.45 -36.95 -23.70
CA GLU A 298 -10.45 -37.99 -23.96
C GLU A 298 -9.02 -37.42 -23.92
N ALA A 299 -8.86 -36.19 -24.42
CA ALA A 299 -7.62 -35.43 -24.32
C ALA A 299 -7.19 -35.21 -22.86
N TRP A 300 -8.12 -34.77 -21.99
CA TRP A 300 -7.82 -34.58 -20.56
C TRP A 300 -7.48 -35.90 -19.87
N GLN A 301 -8.20 -36.99 -20.16
CA GLN A 301 -7.90 -38.29 -19.57
C GLN A 301 -6.50 -38.79 -19.96
N THR A 302 -6.11 -38.57 -21.21
CA THR A 302 -4.79 -38.91 -21.73
C THR A 302 -3.70 -38.07 -21.06
N ALA A 303 -3.90 -36.75 -20.99
CA ALA A 303 -3.00 -35.84 -20.31
C ALA A 303 -2.86 -36.16 -18.81
N ALA A 304 -3.96 -36.51 -18.13
CA ALA A 304 -3.97 -36.80 -16.70
C ALA A 304 -3.21 -38.10 -16.39
N LYS A 305 -3.39 -39.15 -17.20
CA LYS A 305 -2.61 -40.39 -17.11
C LYS A 305 -1.13 -40.13 -17.37
N ASN A 306 -0.81 -39.30 -18.36
CA ASN A 306 0.57 -38.92 -18.65
C ASN A 306 1.20 -38.14 -17.50
N LEU A 307 0.47 -37.22 -16.87
CA LEU A 307 0.94 -36.50 -15.69
C LEU A 307 1.22 -37.45 -14.51
N VAL A 308 0.35 -38.45 -14.26
CA VAL A 308 0.61 -39.48 -13.24
C VAL A 308 1.91 -40.24 -13.52
N LYS A 309 2.15 -40.60 -14.80
CA LYS A 309 3.40 -41.24 -15.22
C LYS A 309 4.61 -40.36 -14.94
N LEU A 310 4.58 -39.10 -15.39
CA LEU A 310 5.65 -38.12 -15.16
C LEU A 310 5.92 -37.89 -13.67
N GLN A 311 4.87 -37.80 -12.84
CA GLN A 311 5.01 -37.63 -11.39
C GLN A 311 5.71 -38.81 -10.72
N ARG A 312 5.41 -40.04 -11.16
CA ARG A 312 6.07 -41.25 -10.65
C ARG A 312 7.52 -41.34 -11.12
N GLU A 313 7.78 -41.03 -12.39
CA GLU A 313 9.15 -40.98 -12.94
C GLU A 313 10.00 -39.92 -12.23
N SER A 314 9.44 -38.72 -12.02
CA SER A 314 10.12 -37.64 -11.30
C SER A 314 10.40 -38.02 -9.84
N ALA A 315 9.43 -38.61 -9.14
CA ALA A 315 9.64 -39.10 -7.78
C ALA A 315 10.75 -40.18 -7.72
N LEU A 316 10.84 -41.07 -8.72
CA LEU A 316 11.88 -42.09 -8.80
C LEU A 316 13.25 -41.45 -8.99
N LYS A 317 13.37 -40.50 -9.92
CA LYS A 317 14.62 -39.76 -10.17
C LYS A 317 15.06 -38.94 -8.96
N GLU A 318 14.12 -38.28 -8.28
CA GLU A 318 14.40 -37.56 -7.03
C GLU A 318 14.87 -38.51 -5.91
N ALA A 319 14.24 -39.68 -5.77
CA ALA A 319 14.64 -40.69 -4.78
C ALA A 319 16.03 -41.28 -5.09
N GLN A 320 16.32 -41.55 -6.36
CA GLN A 320 17.65 -41.99 -6.82
C GLN A 320 18.72 -40.94 -6.52
N TRP A 321 18.47 -39.68 -6.86
CA TRP A 321 19.39 -38.58 -6.53
C TRP A 321 19.61 -38.43 -5.02
N LYS A 322 18.55 -38.49 -4.21
CA LYS A 322 18.64 -38.45 -2.74
C LYS A 322 19.48 -39.60 -2.19
N LEU A 323 19.34 -40.80 -2.76
CA LEU A 323 20.17 -41.95 -2.37
C LEU A 323 21.64 -41.72 -2.73
N THR A 324 21.94 -41.33 -3.96
CA THR A 324 23.32 -41.02 -4.40
C THR A 324 23.95 -39.94 -3.52
N SER A 325 23.22 -38.86 -3.24
CA SER A 325 23.70 -37.80 -2.34
C SER A 325 23.92 -38.28 -0.91
N ALA A 326 23.05 -39.15 -0.38
CA ALA A 326 23.20 -39.71 0.95
C ALA A 326 24.40 -40.67 1.06
N VAL A 327 24.65 -41.50 0.03
CA VAL A 327 25.84 -42.35 -0.07
C VAL A 327 27.12 -41.50 -0.08
N GLU A 328 27.15 -40.43 -0.88
CA GLU A 328 28.30 -39.54 -0.94
C GLU A 328 28.58 -38.87 0.41
N LYS A 329 27.56 -38.33 1.08
CA LYS A 329 27.71 -37.75 2.44
C LYS A 329 28.19 -38.79 3.46
N GLN A 330 27.69 -40.02 3.37
CA GLN A 330 28.11 -41.11 4.24
C GLN A 330 29.60 -41.42 4.03
N GLU A 331 30.05 -41.48 2.79
CA GLU A 331 31.45 -41.72 2.44
C GLU A 331 32.35 -40.57 2.90
N GLN A 332 31.95 -39.32 2.66
CA GLN A 332 32.67 -38.14 3.17
C GLN A 332 32.76 -38.13 4.70
N ALA A 333 31.69 -38.52 5.40
CA ALA A 333 31.70 -38.62 6.86
C ALA A 333 32.62 -39.73 7.37
N LYS A 334 32.70 -40.88 6.67
CA LYS A 334 33.67 -41.95 6.97
C LYS A 334 35.11 -41.46 6.78
N GLN A 335 35.40 -40.76 5.68
CA GLN A 335 36.72 -40.19 5.41
C GLN A 335 37.11 -39.13 6.43
N ALA A 336 36.18 -38.26 6.83
CA ALA A 336 36.39 -37.26 7.86
C ALA A 336 36.69 -37.90 9.23
N LEU A 337 35.98 -38.98 9.58
CA LEU A 337 36.24 -39.75 10.79
C LEU A 337 37.62 -40.40 10.75
N ALA A 338 37.98 -41.08 9.66
CA ALA A 338 39.28 -41.71 9.49
C ALA A 338 40.43 -40.68 9.60
N LYS A 339 40.26 -39.48 9.02
CA LYS A 339 41.22 -38.38 9.16
C LYS A 339 41.31 -37.87 10.60
N ALA A 340 40.18 -37.67 11.27
CA ALA A 340 40.14 -37.21 12.66
C ALA A 340 40.79 -38.20 13.63
N GLU A 341 40.62 -39.51 13.38
CA GLU A 341 41.27 -40.59 14.12
C GLU A 341 42.78 -40.60 13.89
N LYS A 342 43.24 -40.36 12.65
CA LYS A 342 44.66 -40.22 12.31
C LYS A 342 45.31 -39.01 12.98
N ASP A 343 44.59 -37.88 13.05
CA ASP A 343 45.07 -36.63 13.65
C ASP A 343 45.05 -36.65 15.20
N LYS A 344 44.53 -37.74 15.83
CA LYS A 344 44.44 -37.95 17.29
C LYS A 344 43.75 -36.83 18.08
N LYS A 345 42.91 -36.01 17.43
CA LYS A 345 42.18 -34.90 18.08
C LYS A 345 40.81 -35.38 18.56
N GLN A 346 40.69 -35.70 19.86
CA GLN A 346 39.47 -36.28 20.44
C GLN A 346 38.19 -35.49 20.17
N ALA A 347 38.24 -34.15 20.26
CA ALA A 347 37.08 -33.30 19.95
C ALA A 347 36.62 -33.44 18.48
N THR A 348 37.56 -33.62 17.55
CA THR A 348 37.27 -33.79 16.11
C THR A 348 36.68 -35.16 15.83
N ILE A 349 37.17 -36.20 16.52
CA ILE A 349 36.64 -37.57 16.43
C ILE A 349 35.18 -37.61 16.89
N THR A 350 34.86 -36.98 18.03
CA THR A 350 33.47 -36.93 18.54
C THR A 350 32.53 -36.28 17.53
N LYS A 351 32.94 -35.15 16.93
CA LYS A 351 32.16 -34.45 15.90
C LYS A 351 32.00 -35.30 14.63
N ALA A 352 33.06 -35.97 14.17
CA ALA A 352 33.01 -36.82 12.98
C ALA A 352 32.14 -38.06 13.20
N LYS A 353 32.13 -38.67 14.39
CA LYS A 353 31.21 -39.78 14.75
C LYS A 353 29.75 -39.34 14.73
N GLN A 354 29.45 -38.14 15.21
CA GLN A 354 28.09 -37.57 15.13
C GLN A 354 27.66 -37.32 13.68
N GLN A 355 28.56 -36.79 12.85
CA GLN A 355 28.30 -36.58 11.43
C GLN A 355 28.05 -37.91 10.69
N LEU A 356 28.86 -38.94 10.95
CA LEU A 356 28.65 -40.26 10.36
C LEU A 356 27.32 -40.88 10.79
N LYS A 357 26.96 -40.80 12.09
CA LYS A 357 25.65 -41.28 12.57
C LYS A 357 24.49 -40.59 11.85
N LYS A 358 24.60 -39.28 11.62
CA LYS A 358 23.58 -38.52 10.87
C LYS A 358 23.53 -38.97 9.40
N ALA A 359 24.68 -39.14 8.76
CA ALA A 359 24.74 -39.60 7.37
C ALA A 359 24.21 -41.02 7.19
N ASP A 360 24.47 -41.94 8.13
CA ASP A 360 23.90 -43.31 8.13
C ASP A 360 22.37 -43.29 8.22
N GLN A 361 21.81 -42.40 9.04
CA GLN A 361 20.37 -42.21 9.16
C GLN A 361 19.78 -41.64 7.87
N GLU A 362 20.43 -40.64 7.26
CA GLU A 362 20.03 -40.08 5.96
C GLU A 362 20.06 -41.15 4.86
N HIS A 363 21.10 -41.99 4.82
CA HIS A 363 21.23 -43.08 3.85
C HIS A 363 20.11 -44.12 3.98
N LYS A 364 19.87 -44.65 5.21
CA LYS A 364 18.77 -45.60 5.46
C LYS A 364 17.40 -45.02 5.11
N ALA A 365 17.19 -43.74 5.40
CA ALA A 365 15.95 -43.04 5.04
C ALA A 365 15.78 -42.93 3.51
N ALA A 366 16.86 -42.62 2.79
CA ALA A 366 16.86 -42.56 1.32
C ALA A 366 16.60 -43.94 0.68
N GLU A 367 17.24 -45.01 1.17
CA GLU A 367 16.98 -46.38 0.72
C GLU A 367 15.52 -46.79 0.92
N THR A 368 14.97 -46.52 2.10
CA THR A 368 13.56 -46.82 2.42
C THR A 368 12.61 -46.00 1.54
N GLY A 369 12.96 -44.73 1.31
CA GLY A 369 12.22 -43.83 0.42
C GLY A 369 12.20 -44.33 -1.03
N LEU A 370 13.34 -44.77 -1.56
CA LEU A 370 13.45 -45.31 -2.91
C LEU A 370 12.56 -46.55 -3.09
N LYS A 371 12.65 -47.53 -2.18
CA LYS A 371 11.80 -48.74 -2.23
C LYS A 371 10.31 -48.43 -2.26
N LYS A 372 9.88 -47.42 -1.47
CA LYS A 372 8.48 -46.98 -1.45
C LYS A 372 8.06 -46.38 -2.79
N VAL A 373 8.92 -45.59 -3.42
CA VAL A 373 8.63 -44.96 -4.72
C VAL A 373 8.67 -45.98 -5.85
N GLU A 374 9.59 -46.95 -5.83
CA GLU A 374 9.65 -48.05 -6.80
C GLU A 374 8.37 -48.89 -6.78
N ALA A 375 7.86 -49.22 -5.59
CA ALA A 375 6.57 -49.90 -5.45
C ALA A 375 5.40 -49.06 -6.01
N ALA A 376 5.41 -47.75 -5.77
CA ALA A 376 4.38 -46.84 -6.30
C ALA A 376 4.46 -46.66 -7.82
N ALA A 377 5.67 -46.77 -8.41
CA ALA A 377 5.88 -46.67 -9.85
C ALA A 377 5.23 -47.84 -10.62
N GLN A 378 5.13 -49.02 -9.99
CA GLN A 378 4.54 -50.24 -10.58
C GLN A 378 3.01 -50.32 -10.48
N ALA A 379 2.37 -49.42 -9.73
CA ALA A 379 0.92 -49.40 -9.60
C ALA A 379 0.22 -49.06 -10.93
N GLU A 380 -1.07 -49.40 -11.07
CA GLU A 380 -1.84 -49.05 -12.27
C GLU A 380 -1.90 -47.52 -12.48
N ILE A 381 -1.78 -47.07 -13.72
CA ILE A 381 -1.86 -45.64 -14.07
C ILE A 381 -3.34 -45.25 -14.16
N THR A 382 -3.74 -44.30 -13.30
CA THR A 382 -5.10 -43.74 -13.28
C THR A 382 -5.06 -42.27 -13.68
N THR A 383 -6.23 -41.61 -13.73
CA THR A 383 -6.33 -40.15 -13.92
C THR A 383 -6.13 -39.34 -12.63
N LYS A 384 -5.86 -40.01 -11.49
CA LYS A 384 -5.67 -39.34 -10.19
C LYS A 384 -4.23 -38.87 -10.03
N TYR A 385 -3.95 -37.66 -10.52
CA TYR A 385 -2.67 -36.98 -10.31
C TYR A 385 -2.66 -36.14 -9.03
N THR A 386 -1.46 -35.73 -8.60
CA THR A 386 -1.29 -34.80 -7.48
C THR A 386 -1.30 -33.36 -8.01
N PRO A 387 -2.31 -32.53 -7.71
CA PRO A 387 -2.35 -31.14 -8.17
C PRO A 387 -1.31 -30.28 -7.45
N ARG A 388 -0.94 -29.14 -8.05
CA ARG A 388 -0.10 -28.15 -7.37
C ARG A 388 -0.87 -27.57 -6.18
N LYS A 389 -0.17 -27.36 -5.06
CA LYS A 389 -0.72 -26.66 -3.90
C LYS A 389 -0.68 -25.16 -4.17
N GLN A 390 -1.76 -24.62 -4.70
CA GLN A 390 -1.92 -23.18 -4.92
C GLN A 390 -3.21 -22.71 -4.24
N PRO A 391 -3.21 -21.48 -3.67
CA PRO A 391 -4.43 -20.92 -3.13
C PRO A 391 -5.43 -20.69 -4.26
N THR A 392 -6.70 -20.99 -3.97
CA THR A 392 -7.83 -20.69 -4.85
C THR A 392 -8.80 -19.80 -4.09
N TYR A 393 -9.48 -18.94 -4.82
CA TYR A 393 -10.34 -17.90 -4.28
C TYR A 393 -11.71 -17.94 -4.98
N PRO A 394 -12.74 -17.29 -4.40
CA PRO A 394 -14.06 -17.23 -5.03
C PRO A 394 -14.01 -16.70 -6.47
N LYS A 395 -14.85 -17.28 -7.34
CA LYS A 395 -15.01 -16.88 -8.75
C LYS A 395 -15.92 -15.65 -8.92
N GLN A 396 -16.52 -15.19 -7.83
CA GLN A 396 -17.39 -14.02 -7.80
C GLN A 396 -17.06 -13.21 -6.55
N SER A 397 -17.28 -11.90 -6.62
CA SER A 397 -17.39 -11.03 -5.46
C SER A 397 -18.87 -10.78 -5.12
N SER A 398 -19.17 -10.46 -3.86
CA SER A 398 -20.50 -10.06 -3.42
C SER A 398 -20.96 -8.74 -4.04
N GLY A 399 -20.02 -7.89 -4.49
CA GLY A 399 -20.30 -6.58 -5.05
C GLY A 399 -20.75 -5.53 -4.03
N ARG A 400 -20.71 -5.86 -2.73
CA ARG A 400 -21.12 -4.94 -1.64
C ARG A 400 -20.26 -3.68 -1.62
N ARG A 401 -18.94 -3.85 -1.78
CA ARG A 401 -17.98 -2.74 -1.77
C ARG A 401 -18.11 -1.88 -3.00
N LEU A 402 -18.23 -2.47 -4.20
CA LEU A 402 -18.43 -1.71 -5.43
C LEU A 402 -19.73 -0.89 -5.40
N ALA A 403 -20.83 -1.47 -4.93
CA ALA A 403 -22.10 -0.75 -4.84
C ALA A 403 -22.01 0.44 -3.87
N PHE A 404 -21.39 0.24 -2.70
CA PHE A 404 -21.15 1.31 -1.74
C PHE A 404 -20.22 2.40 -2.29
N ALA A 405 -19.13 2.02 -2.97
CA ALA A 405 -18.17 2.98 -3.50
C ALA A 405 -18.75 3.83 -4.63
N ARG A 406 -19.62 3.26 -5.46
CA ARG A 406 -20.41 4.02 -6.44
C ARG A 406 -21.35 5.00 -5.74
N TRP A 407 -22.09 4.56 -4.72
CA TRP A 407 -22.96 5.45 -3.96
C TRP A 407 -22.22 6.62 -3.28
N LEU A 408 -21.00 6.41 -2.77
CA LEU A 408 -20.16 7.49 -2.24
C LEU A 408 -19.86 8.58 -3.27
N THR A 409 -19.84 8.22 -4.54
CA THR A 409 -19.37 9.08 -5.64
C THR A 409 -20.49 9.51 -6.59
N GLU A 410 -21.75 9.18 -6.28
CA GLU A 410 -22.90 9.65 -7.04
C GLU A 410 -23.06 11.17 -6.90
N LYS A 411 -23.49 11.84 -7.98
CA LYS A 411 -23.70 13.30 -8.00
C LYS A 411 -24.76 13.80 -7.02
N ASN A 412 -25.65 12.92 -6.58
CA ASN A 412 -26.69 13.20 -5.57
C ASN A 412 -26.17 13.05 -4.13
N ASN A 413 -24.93 12.58 -3.93
CA ASN A 413 -24.26 12.42 -2.65
C ASN A 413 -23.09 13.42 -2.54
N PRO A 414 -23.34 14.66 -2.10
CA PRO A 414 -22.30 15.69 -2.09
C PRO A 414 -21.29 15.52 -0.94
N LEU A 415 -21.50 14.60 0.01
CA LEU A 415 -20.68 14.52 1.22
C LEU A 415 -19.21 14.22 0.92
N THR A 416 -18.95 13.28 0.02
CA THR A 416 -17.57 12.95 -0.38
C THR A 416 -16.86 14.13 -1.03
N ALA A 417 -17.56 14.91 -1.86
CA ALA A 417 -17.01 16.13 -2.45
C ALA A 417 -16.79 17.24 -1.40
N ARG A 418 -17.72 17.41 -0.44
CA ARG A 418 -17.59 18.40 0.66
C ARG A 418 -16.40 18.08 1.56
N VAL A 419 -16.24 16.81 1.96
CA VAL A 419 -15.09 16.37 2.74
C VAL A 419 -13.79 16.63 1.97
N ALA A 420 -13.73 16.23 0.71
CA ALA A 420 -12.55 16.46 -0.12
C ALA A 420 -12.17 17.94 -0.23
N MET A 421 -13.14 18.80 -0.52
CA MET A 421 -12.90 20.23 -0.65
C MET A 421 -12.52 20.90 0.66
N ASN A 422 -13.09 20.46 1.79
CA ASN A 422 -12.67 20.93 3.10
C ASN A 422 -11.20 20.56 3.39
N HIS A 423 -10.81 19.34 3.00
CA HIS A 423 -9.43 18.89 3.12
C HIS A 423 -8.50 19.71 2.21
N ILE A 424 -8.82 19.86 0.93
CA ILE A 424 -8.04 20.68 -0.02
C ILE A 424 -7.89 22.12 0.47
N TRP A 425 -8.99 22.71 0.94
CA TRP A 425 -9.03 24.07 1.47
C TRP A 425 -8.08 24.26 2.66
N LEU A 426 -8.14 23.36 3.65
CA LEU A 426 -7.24 23.35 4.80
C LEU A 426 -5.77 23.42 4.38
N ARG A 427 -5.38 22.66 3.34
CA ARG A 427 -3.98 22.61 2.88
C ARG A 427 -3.56 23.83 2.06
N HIS A 428 -4.49 24.69 1.66
CA HIS A 428 -4.18 25.97 1.00
C HIS A 428 -4.22 27.17 1.95
N PHE A 429 -5.17 27.17 2.88
CA PHE A 429 -5.43 28.30 3.78
C PHE A 429 -4.91 28.10 5.21
N GLY A 430 -4.60 26.86 5.61
CA GLY A 430 -4.12 26.53 6.96
C GLY A 430 -5.24 26.37 7.99
N GLN A 431 -6.47 26.69 7.62
CA GLN A 431 -7.68 26.43 8.40
C GLN A 431 -8.74 25.80 7.47
N PRO A 432 -9.55 24.87 7.97
CA PRO A 432 -10.61 24.26 7.18
C PRO A 432 -11.86 25.17 7.16
N ILE A 433 -12.80 24.90 6.24
CA ILE A 433 -14.12 25.55 6.29
C ILE A 433 -14.96 24.95 7.43
N VAL A 434 -14.97 23.61 7.54
CA VAL A 434 -15.53 22.87 8.68
C VAL A 434 -14.39 22.59 9.67
N PRO A 435 -14.36 23.21 10.86
CA PRO A 435 -13.28 23.05 11.83
C PRO A 435 -12.99 21.59 12.23
N THR A 436 -14.06 20.80 12.37
CA THR A 436 -13.99 19.36 12.67
C THR A 436 -13.89 18.56 11.38
N VAL A 437 -12.68 18.46 10.83
CA VAL A 437 -12.41 17.89 9.50
C VAL A 437 -12.91 16.45 9.27
N ASN A 438 -13.12 15.69 10.34
CA ASN A 438 -13.60 14.31 10.31
C ASN A 438 -14.99 14.13 10.94
N GLU A 439 -15.67 15.22 11.29
CA GLU A 439 -17.01 15.21 11.88
C GLU A 439 -17.82 16.43 11.44
N PHE A 440 -18.71 16.23 10.47
CA PHE A 440 -19.61 17.22 9.85
C PHE A 440 -21.04 17.08 10.40
N GLY A 441 -21.31 16.03 11.19
CA GLY A 441 -22.58 15.75 11.84
C GLY A 441 -22.82 16.60 13.09
N GLY A 442 -23.80 16.19 13.89
CA GLY A 442 -24.32 16.96 15.03
C GLY A 442 -23.34 17.16 16.19
N ASN A 443 -22.24 16.39 16.24
CA ASN A 443 -21.14 16.60 17.19
C ASN A 443 -20.03 17.50 16.63
N GLY A 444 -20.13 17.89 15.35
CA GLY A 444 -19.18 18.74 14.65
C GLY A 444 -19.37 20.22 14.94
N ARG A 445 -18.46 21.05 14.43
CA ARG A 445 -18.60 22.51 14.41
C ARG A 445 -19.14 22.98 13.07
N GLU A 446 -19.97 24.02 13.11
CA GLU A 446 -20.54 24.61 11.90
C GLU A 446 -19.46 25.14 10.94
N PRO A 447 -19.69 25.07 9.61
CA PRO A 447 -18.79 25.64 8.62
C PRO A 447 -18.74 27.17 8.74
N THR A 448 -17.55 27.76 8.59
CA THR A 448 -17.40 29.22 8.53
C THR A 448 -18.04 29.81 7.26
N HIS A 449 -18.00 29.06 6.15
CA HIS A 449 -18.50 29.47 4.84
C HIS A 449 -19.32 28.35 4.18
N PRO A 450 -20.54 28.04 4.66
CA PRO A 450 -21.34 26.91 4.18
C PRO A 450 -21.61 26.96 2.68
N ALA A 451 -22.05 28.12 2.16
CA ALA A 451 -22.36 28.28 0.74
C ALA A 451 -21.11 28.09 -0.16
N LEU A 452 -19.93 28.50 0.33
CA LEU A 452 -18.68 28.30 -0.40
C LEU A 452 -18.30 26.82 -0.46
N LEU A 453 -18.45 26.09 0.65
CA LEU A 453 -18.16 24.66 0.68
C LEU A 453 -19.08 23.89 -0.28
N ASP A 454 -20.37 24.21 -0.28
CA ASP A 454 -21.34 23.56 -1.14
C ASP A 454 -21.08 23.88 -2.62
N TRP A 455 -20.71 25.13 -2.93
CA TRP A 455 -20.29 25.52 -4.27
C TRP A 455 -19.02 24.80 -4.72
N LEU A 456 -17.98 24.75 -3.88
CA LEU A 456 -16.74 24.04 -4.18
C LEU A 456 -16.96 22.54 -4.40
N ALA A 457 -17.84 21.91 -3.61
CA ALA A 457 -18.19 20.51 -3.77
C ALA A 457 -18.92 20.25 -5.09
N ALA A 458 -19.88 21.12 -5.44
CA ALA A 458 -20.56 21.04 -6.74
C ALA A 458 -19.57 21.25 -7.90
N GLU A 459 -18.66 22.22 -7.78
CA GLU A 459 -17.64 22.52 -8.79
C GLU A 459 -16.69 21.34 -9.00
N LEU A 460 -16.22 20.70 -7.93
CA LEU A 460 -15.39 19.48 -8.01
C LEU A 460 -16.10 18.39 -8.83
N MET A 461 -17.37 18.12 -8.53
CA MET A 461 -18.15 17.11 -9.26
C MET A 461 -18.45 17.50 -10.71
N GLN A 462 -18.54 18.80 -11.03
CA GLN A 462 -18.74 19.30 -12.40
C GLN A 462 -17.46 19.22 -13.24
N ARG A 463 -16.29 19.32 -12.61
CA ARG A 463 -14.97 19.22 -13.25
C ARG A 463 -14.43 17.79 -13.24
N ASP A 464 -15.33 16.80 -13.36
CA ASP A 464 -15.00 15.37 -13.36
C ASP A 464 -14.08 14.96 -12.20
N TRP A 465 -14.29 15.58 -11.04
CA TRP A 465 -13.51 15.35 -9.82
C TRP A 465 -12.00 15.60 -9.95
N SER A 466 -11.58 16.46 -10.90
CA SER A 466 -10.18 16.87 -11.06
C SER A 466 -9.70 17.71 -9.86
N MET A 467 -8.72 17.20 -9.14
CA MET A 467 -8.11 17.94 -8.03
C MET A 467 -7.19 19.05 -8.55
N LYS A 468 -6.49 18.84 -9.68
CA LYS A 468 -5.61 19.89 -10.23
C LYS A 468 -6.40 21.12 -10.67
N GLU A 469 -7.56 20.93 -11.31
CA GLU A 469 -8.46 22.02 -11.68
C GLU A 469 -8.93 22.78 -10.43
N MET A 470 -9.30 22.07 -9.36
CA MET A 470 -9.70 22.72 -8.10
C MET A 470 -8.55 23.43 -7.39
N HIS A 471 -7.33 22.88 -7.43
CA HIS A 471 -6.16 23.59 -6.92
C HIS A 471 -5.86 24.83 -7.74
N ARG A 472 -5.92 24.75 -9.08
CA ARG A 472 -5.75 25.89 -9.98
C ARG A 472 -6.75 26.99 -9.65
N LEU A 473 -8.03 26.63 -9.52
CA LEU A 473 -9.11 27.53 -9.15
C LEU A 473 -8.82 28.25 -7.81
N ILE A 474 -8.40 27.49 -6.80
CA ILE A 474 -8.08 28.07 -5.48
C ILE A 474 -6.87 28.99 -5.56
N VAL A 475 -5.75 28.56 -6.12
CA VAL A 475 -4.51 29.34 -6.07
C VAL A 475 -4.53 30.57 -6.98
N THR A 476 -5.39 30.59 -8.00
CA THR A 476 -5.60 31.75 -8.88
C THR A 476 -6.67 32.72 -8.36
N SER A 477 -7.39 32.36 -7.29
CA SER A 477 -8.41 33.23 -6.69
C SER A 477 -7.81 34.50 -6.07
N ALA A 478 -8.59 35.59 -6.05
CA ALA A 478 -8.20 36.84 -5.39
C ALA A 478 -7.89 36.62 -3.90
N THR A 479 -8.69 35.81 -3.21
CA THR A 479 -8.51 35.48 -1.79
C THR A 479 -7.17 34.79 -1.51
N TYR A 480 -6.77 33.81 -2.33
CA TYR A 480 -5.49 33.13 -2.14
C TYR A 480 -4.29 34.06 -2.41
N ARG A 481 -4.46 35.02 -3.33
CA ARG A 481 -3.44 35.98 -3.77
C ARG A 481 -3.33 37.24 -2.90
N LEU A 482 -4.12 37.34 -1.82
CA LEU A 482 -3.99 38.45 -0.87
C LEU A 482 -2.58 38.53 -0.27
N ALA A 483 -2.16 39.74 0.09
CA ALA A 483 -0.90 39.95 0.80
C ALA A 483 -0.96 39.34 2.21
N GLY A 484 0.20 39.02 2.78
CA GLY A 484 0.31 38.56 4.18
C GLY A 484 0.10 39.68 5.21
N THR A 485 0.15 40.93 4.75
CA THR A 485 -0.17 42.13 5.52
C THR A 485 -1.58 42.60 5.17
N GLY A 486 -2.28 43.18 6.14
CA GLY A 486 -3.63 43.73 5.94
C GLY A 486 -3.94 44.83 6.97
N PRO A 487 -5.10 45.50 6.84
CA PRO A 487 -5.49 46.56 7.76
C PRO A 487 -5.50 46.09 9.21
N ARG A 488 -4.86 46.85 10.12
CA ARG A 488 -4.77 46.48 11.54
C ARG A 488 -6.14 46.44 12.24
N GLU A 489 -7.13 47.15 11.70
CA GLU A 489 -8.51 47.15 12.20
C GLU A 489 -9.16 45.75 12.09
N ASN A 490 -8.90 45.04 10.98
CA ASN A 490 -9.43 43.69 10.78
C ASN A 490 -8.88 42.69 11.80
N LEU A 491 -7.65 42.91 12.31
CA LEU A 491 -7.06 42.05 13.35
C LEU A 491 -7.82 42.15 14.68
N GLN A 492 -8.50 43.27 14.95
CA GLN A 492 -9.31 43.44 16.17
C GLN A 492 -10.68 42.75 16.04
N ILE A 493 -11.21 42.63 14.82
CA ILE A 493 -12.53 42.04 14.53
C ILE A 493 -12.42 40.53 14.29
N ASP A 494 -11.42 40.10 13.52
CA ASP A 494 -11.18 38.71 13.12
C ASP A 494 -9.70 38.36 13.33
N PRO A 495 -9.28 38.19 14.60
CA PRO A 495 -7.88 37.90 14.96
C PRO A 495 -7.39 36.55 14.39
N ASP A 496 -8.30 35.60 14.24
CA ASP A 496 -8.03 34.25 13.73
C ASP A 496 -8.02 34.17 12.19
N ASN A 497 -8.34 35.28 11.51
CA ASN A 497 -8.42 35.41 10.06
C ASN A 497 -9.41 34.41 9.42
N LEU A 498 -10.53 34.14 10.11
CA LEU A 498 -11.59 33.25 9.65
C LEU A 498 -12.22 33.73 8.33
N TYR A 499 -12.35 35.06 8.16
CA TYR A 499 -12.90 35.69 6.96
C TYR A 499 -11.85 36.03 5.90
N LEU A 500 -10.60 35.56 6.08
CA LEU A 500 -9.55 35.54 5.06
C LEU A 500 -9.21 36.92 4.49
N TRP A 501 -9.12 37.93 5.37
CA TRP A 501 -8.78 39.31 4.99
C TRP A 501 -7.28 39.50 4.69
N LYS A 502 -6.45 38.47 4.89
CA LYS A 502 -5.04 38.40 4.50
C LYS A 502 -4.58 36.96 4.24
N LYS A 503 -3.41 36.78 3.62
CA LYS A 503 -2.75 35.47 3.53
C LYS A 503 -2.07 35.12 4.86
N SER A 504 -2.52 34.05 5.51
CA SER A 504 -1.85 33.54 6.72
C SER A 504 -0.50 32.89 6.39
N ALA A 505 0.53 33.26 7.15
CA ALA A 505 1.77 32.51 7.21
C ALA A 505 1.49 31.13 7.83
N ARG A 506 2.22 30.11 7.35
CA ARG A 506 2.02 28.73 7.79
C ARG A 506 3.35 28.06 8.03
N ARG A 507 3.36 27.18 9.02
CA ARG A 507 4.51 26.36 9.34
C ARG A 507 4.75 25.34 8.22
N MET A 508 6.02 25.12 7.87
CA MET A 508 6.40 24.00 7.02
C MET A 508 6.30 22.70 7.80
N GLU A 509 5.72 21.69 7.15
CA GLU A 509 5.62 20.33 7.70
C GLU A 509 6.99 19.67 7.73
N GLY A 510 7.23 18.75 8.67
CA GLY A 510 8.55 18.14 8.85
C GLY A 510 9.14 17.50 7.60
N GLU A 511 8.32 16.89 6.76
CA GLU A 511 8.75 16.33 5.47
C GLU A 511 9.25 17.43 4.51
N ILE A 512 8.56 18.57 4.45
CA ILE A 512 8.98 19.71 3.63
C ILE A 512 10.28 20.29 4.15
N VAL A 513 10.44 20.43 5.48
CA VAL A 513 11.67 20.94 6.07
C VAL A 513 12.85 20.05 5.64
N ARG A 514 12.71 18.73 5.81
CA ARG A 514 13.73 17.77 5.39
C ARG A 514 13.99 17.81 3.88
N ASP A 515 12.95 17.79 3.07
CA ASP A 515 13.09 17.72 1.61
C ASP A 515 13.71 19.00 1.04
N ASN A 516 13.47 20.16 1.64
CA ASN A 516 14.11 21.42 1.24
C ASN A 516 15.58 21.53 1.67
N LEU A 517 15.97 20.93 2.81
CA LEU A 517 17.39 20.78 3.16
C LEU A 517 18.17 19.97 2.11
N LEU A 518 17.49 19.07 1.39
CA LEU A 518 18.10 18.33 0.28
C LEU A 518 17.97 19.09 -1.05
N SER A 519 16.82 19.70 -1.32
CA SER A 519 16.50 20.32 -2.62
C SER A 519 17.30 21.59 -2.90
N ILE A 520 17.42 22.49 -1.92
CA ILE A 520 18.09 23.79 -2.07
C ILE A 520 19.56 23.64 -2.51
N PRO A 521 20.38 22.78 -1.85
CA PRO A 521 21.74 22.51 -2.31
C PRO A 521 21.81 21.60 -3.55
N GLY A 522 20.69 21.14 -4.11
CA GLY A 522 20.67 20.27 -5.30
C GLY A 522 21.03 18.80 -5.01
N ARG A 523 20.84 18.33 -3.77
CA ARG A 523 21.16 16.96 -3.35
C ARG A 523 19.98 16.00 -3.40
N LEU A 524 18.76 16.51 -3.54
CA LEU A 524 17.55 15.70 -3.54
C LEU A 524 17.51 14.77 -4.76
N ASP A 525 17.31 13.48 -4.51
CA ASP A 525 17.06 12.48 -5.55
C ASP A 525 15.59 12.57 -6.00
N PRO A 526 15.31 12.91 -7.27
CA PRO A 526 13.96 13.08 -7.78
C PRO A 526 13.27 11.76 -8.14
N GLN A 527 13.91 10.60 -7.91
CA GLN A 527 13.33 9.30 -8.24
C GLN A 527 11.97 9.09 -7.55
N LEU A 528 10.96 8.78 -8.36
CA LEU A 528 9.62 8.44 -7.91
C LEU A 528 9.48 6.94 -7.59
N GLY A 529 8.67 6.65 -6.58
CA GLY A 529 8.22 5.30 -6.25
C GLY A 529 9.29 4.30 -5.77
N GLY A 530 8.89 3.04 -5.63
CA GLY A 530 9.71 1.94 -5.16
C GLY A 530 9.53 1.62 -3.67
N PRO A 531 10.21 0.60 -3.14
CA PRO A 531 10.03 0.19 -1.74
C PRO A 531 10.30 1.31 -0.73
N ASP A 532 9.64 1.22 0.42
CA ASP A 532 9.92 2.12 1.54
C ASP A 532 11.36 1.96 2.05
N ILE A 533 11.97 3.09 2.39
CA ILE A 533 13.36 3.18 2.87
C ILE A 533 13.33 3.18 4.40
N SER A 534 14.27 2.48 5.02
CA SER A 534 14.28 2.36 6.48
C SER A 534 14.39 3.72 7.16
N HIS A 535 13.62 3.96 8.23
CA HIS A 535 13.61 5.22 8.96
C HIS A 535 14.98 5.61 9.53
N GLU A 536 15.84 4.63 9.81
CA GLU A 536 17.22 4.79 10.27
C GLU A 536 18.13 5.45 9.22
N GLN A 537 17.75 5.39 7.94
CA GLN A 537 18.49 5.98 6.83
C GLN A 537 18.06 7.44 6.56
N ALA A 538 17.18 8.02 7.38
CA ALA A 538 16.59 9.33 7.10
C ALA A 538 17.61 10.48 7.03
N GLN A 539 18.76 10.37 7.70
CA GLN A 539 19.82 11.40 7.65
C GLN A 539 20.75 11.25 6.44
N ASP A 540 20.77 10.07 5.79
CA ASP A 540 21.69 9.75 4.70
C ASP A 540 20.99 9.66 3.34
N SER A 541 19.74 9.19 3.32
CA SER A 541 18.95 9.03 2.11
C SER A 541 18.68 10.37 1.44
N LEU A 542 18.96 10.46 0.15
CA LEU A 542 18.69 11.65 -0.67
C LEU A 542 17.26 11.65 -1.22
N ARG A 543 16.50 10.57 -1.02
CA ARG A 543 15.10 10.46 -1.46
C ARG A 543 14.20 11.33 -0.59
N LYS A 544 13.09 11.77 -1.18
CA LYS A 544 12.05 12.52 -0.47
C LYS A 544 11.50 11.76 0.73
N SER A 545 11.09 12.51 1.74
CA SER A 545 10.63 11.99 3.03
C SER A 545 9.42 11.08 2.91
N ILE A 546 8.59 11.25 1.88
CA ILE A 546 7.43 10.39 1.58
C ILE A 546 7.81 8.91 1.32
N TYR A 547 9.06 8.64 0.93
CA TYR A 547 9.57 7.30 0.68
C TYR A 547 10.22 6.66 1.91
N LEU A 548 10.41 7.42 2.99
CA LEU A 548 10.90 6.88 4.24
C LEU A 548 9.77 6.17 4.97
N ARG A 549 10.11 5.06 5.65
CA ARG A 549 9.17 4.24 6.39
C ARG A 549 8.40 5.06 7.43
N HIS A 550 7.08 4.92 7.40
CA HIS A 550 6.13 5.52 8.33
C HIS A 550 5.29 4.45 9.01
N ALA A 551 5.73 3.94 10.16
CA ALA A 551 5.01 2.95 10.94
C ALA A 551 5.20 3.16 12.46
N HIS A 552 4.32 2.61 13.31
CA HIS A 552 4.21 2.93 14.75
C HIS A 552 5.55 2.96 15.53
N GLU A 553 6.42 1.98 15.31
CA GLU A 553 7.71 1.85 16.00
C GLU A 553 8.90 2.26 15.11
N LYS A 554 8.63 2.75 13.90
CA LYS A 554 9.61 3.01 12.83
C LYS A 554 9.32 4.35 12.19
N LEU A 555 9.34 5.41 13.00
CA LEU A 555 9.11 6.78 12.57
C LEU A 555 10.43 7.52 12.37
N VAL A 556 10.47 8.40 11.38
CA VAL A 556 11.61 9.27 11.14
C VAL A 556 11.68 10.36 12.21
N GLU A 557 12.63 10.24 13.13
CA GLU A 557 12.82 11.15 14.26
C GLU A 557 12.83 12.63 13.85
N PHE A 558 13.60 12.98 12.81
CA PHE A 558 13.67 14.35 12.31
C PHE A 558 12.28 14.89 11.94
N VAL A 559 11.48 14.11 11.22
CA VAL A 559 10.12 14.52 10.81
C VAL A 559 9.20 14.67 12.03
N GLN A 560 9.34 13.80 13.04
CA GLN A 560 8.52 13.85 14.25
C GLN A 560 8.81 15.09 15.11
N ILE A 561 10.05 15.57 15.17
CA ILE A 561 10.40 16.85 15.83
C ILE A 561 9.61 18.03 15.24
N PHE A 562 9.26 17.96 13.94
CA PHE A 562 8.49 18.96 13.21
C PHE A 562 7.02 18.54 13.01
N ASP A 563 6.42 17.94 14.04
CA ASP A 563 4.99 17.59 14.07
C ASP A 563 4.59 16.64 12.93
N GLY A 564 5.39 15.58 12.75
CA GLY A 564 5.12 14.51 11.79
C GLY A 564 3.73 13.87 12.01
N PRO A 565 3.16 13.21 10.98
CA PRO A 565 1.84 12.62 11.08
C PRO A 565 1.86 11.46 12.09
N SER A 566 0.72 11.23 12.73
CA SER A 566 0.50 10.01 13.51
C SER A 566 0.01 8.88 12.61
N VAL A 567 0.55 7.69 12.84
CA VAL A 567 0.35 6.48 12.03
C VAL A 567 -1.10 5.98 12.12
N SER A 568 -1.68 6.05 13.32
CA SER A 568 -3.05 5.58 13.59
C SER A 568 -4.09 6.70 13.51
N GLU A 569 -3.67 7.97 13.60
CA GLU A 569 -4.59 9.10 13.78
C GLU A 569 -4.06 10.40 13.14
N CYS A 570 -4.51 10.80 11.95
CA CYS A 570 -4.30 12.18 11.50
C CYS A 570 -5.24 12.65 10.37
N TYR A 571 -6.21 13.53 10.63
CA TYR A 571 -6.98 14.22 9.56
C TYR A 571 -6.54 15.68 9.38
N MET A 572 -5.98 16.23 10.45
CA MET A 572 -5.34 17.52 10.57
C MET A 572 -4.15 17.32 11.53
N ARG A 573 -2.98 17.83 11.15
CA ARG A 573 -1.78 17.74 11.98
C ARG A 573 -1.81 18.82 13.06
N GLU A 574 -1.39 18.46 14.25
CA GLU A 574 -1.09 19.45 15.29
C GLU A 574 0.20 20.20 14.94
N THR A 575 0.39 21.38 15.50
CA THR A 575 1.61 22.17 15.31
C THR A 575 2.12 22.64 16.66
N SER A 576 3.40 22.43 16.95
CA SER A 576 3.99 22.78 18.24
C SER A 576 5.25 23.63 18.07
N VAL A 577 5.46 24.63 18.92
CA VAL A 577 6.69 25.44 18.92
C VAL A 577 7.61 24.90 20.01
N GLN A 578 8.71 24.27 19.61
CA GLN A 578 9.63 23.61 20.54
C GLN A 578 11.09 23.98 20.25
N PRO A 579 11.93 24.21 21.27
CA PRO A 579 13.36 24.48 21.09
C PRO A 579 14.11 23.39 20.31
N HIS A 580 13.68 22.12 20.45
CA HIS A 580 14.27 20.97 19.75
C HIS A 580 14.26 21.12 18.22
N GLN A 581 13.29 21.85 17.67
CA GLN A 581 13.18 22.09 16.22
C GLN A 581 14.36 22.95 15.72
N ALA A 582 14.69 24.02 16.44
CA ALA A 582 15.86 24.84 16.12
C ALA A 582 17.16 24.07 16.33
N LEU A 583 17.25 23.28 17.40
CA LEU A 583 18.42 22.43 17.66
C LEU A 583 18.64 21.37 16.58
N ALA A 584 17.57 20.75 16.06
CA ALA A 584 17.65 19.79 14.97
C ALA A 584 18.15 20.45 13.67
N LEU A 585 17.69 21.67 13.36
CA LEU A 585 18.20 22.42 12.21
C LEU A 585 19.65 22.84 12.36
N ALA A 586 20.12 23.14 13.57
CA ALA A 586 21.51 23.55 13.79
C ALA A 586 22.50 22.37 13.87
N ASN A 587 22.08 21.21 14.38
CA ASN A 587 23.00 20.13 14.79
C ASN A 587 22.80 18.80 14.08
N SER A 588 21.74 18.62 13.26
CA SER A 588 21.56 17.35 12.56
C SER A 588 22.63 17.16 11.47
N LYS A 589 23.03 15.90 11.25
CA LYS A 589 23.92 15.54 10.12
C LYS A 589 23.34 16.03 8.79
N LEU A 590 22.02 15.92 8.63
CA LEU A 590 21.30 16.39 7.44
C LEU A 590 21.56 17.88 7.17
N SER A 591 21.37 18.72 8.19
CA SER A 591 21.62 20.16 8.08
C SER A 591 23.09 20.49 7.81
N TYR A 592 24.02 19.81 8.48
CA TYR A 592 25.45 20.04 8.28
C TYR A 592 25.88 19.75 6.84
N LEU A 593 25.50 18.58 6.33
CA LEU A 593 25.79 18.19 4.95
C LEU A 593 25.05 19.07 3.93
N ALA A 594 23.87 19.59 4.26
CA ALA A 594 23.15 20.54 3.41
C ALA A 594 23.88 21.89 3.34
N SER A 595 24.37 22.38 4.47
CA SER A 595 25.17 23.60 4.58
C SER A 595 26.47 23.50 3.78
N GLU A 596 27.25 22.43 3.97
CA GLU A 596 28.51 22.21 3.24
C GLU A 596 28.29 22.20 1.71
N ALA A 597 27.25 21.50 1.26
CA ALA A 597 26.94 21.44 -0.16
C ALA A 597 26.41 22.76 -0.73
N LEU A 598 25.63 23.51 0.05
CA LEU A 598 25.17 24.84 -0.34
C LEU A 598 26.35 25.81 -0.46
N THR A 599 27.23 25.84 0.54
CA THR A 599 28.45 26.68 0.51
C THR A 599 29.31 26.35 -0.71
N ALA A 600 29.61 25.06 -0.94
CA ALA A 600 30.40 24.65 -2.10
C ALA A 600 29.76 25.07 -3.44
N LYS A 601 28.43 25.00 -3.54
CA LYS A 601 27.69 25.43 -4.72
C LYS A 601 27.78 26.94 -4.93
N ILE A 602 27.56 27.74 -3.88
CA ILE A 602 27.63 29.21 -3.98
C ILE A 602 29.06 29.64 -4.29
N GLU A 603 30.07 29.10 -3.60
CA GLU A 603 31.49 29.39 -3.89
C GLU A 603 31.87 29.09 -5.35
N GLN A 604 31.35 27.98 -5.91
CA GLN A 604 31.56 27.65 -7.31
C GLN A 604 30.87 28.66 -8.24
N GLN A 605 29.66 29.10 -7.91
CA GLN A 605 28.89 30.06 -8.72
C GLN A 605 29.51 31.47 -8.69
N THR A 606 30.06 31.87 -7.55
CA THR A 606 30.62 33.22 -7.34
C THR A 606 32.10 33.28 -7.65
N THR A 607 32.74 32.14 -7.94
CA THR A 607 34.19 32.04 -8.21
C THR A 607 35.06 32.61 -7.08
N GLY A 608 34.55 32.61 -5.84
CA GLY A 608 35.21 33.17 -4.67
C GLY A 608 35.06 34.69 -4.49
N ASP A 609 34.20 35.34 -5.29
CA ASP A 609 33.81 36.74 -5.08
C ASP A 609 32.88 36.84 -3.86
N VAL A 610 33.26 37.64 -2.87
CA VAL A 610 32.55 37.80 -1.59
C VAL A 610 31.28 38.61 -1.76
N ASP A 611 31.26 39.63 -2.61
CA ASP A 611 30.09 40.46 -2.82
C ASP A 611 29.03 39.66 -3.57
N ALA A 612 29.45 38.91 -4.61
CA ALA A 612 28.55 37.99 -5.32
C ALA A 612 28.05 36.84 -4.42
N PHE A 613 28.85 36.40 -3.44
CA PHE A 613 28.45 35.39 -2.44
C PHE A 613 27.41 35.92 -1.46
N ILE A 614 27.46 37.21 -1.09
CA ILE A 614 26.45 37.82 -0.21
C ILE A 614 25.13 38.03 -0.96
N ASP A 615 25.20 38.29 -2.27
CA ASP A 615 24.03 38.55 -3.12
C ASP A 615 23.26 37.27 -3.54
N GLU A 616 23.92 36.10 -3.58
CA GLU A 616 23.31 34.78 -3.86
C GLU A 616 22.90 34.02 -2.59
#